data_AF-A0A379SFY3-F1
#
_entry.id   AF-A0A379SFY3-F1
#
_cell.length_a   1.000
_cell.length_b   1.000
_cell.length_c   1.000
_cell.angle_alpha   90.00
_cell.angle_beta   90.00
_cell.angle_gamma   90.00
#
_symmetry.space_group_name_H-M   'P 1'
#
loop_
_entity.id
_entity.type
_entity.pdbx_description
1 polymer ?
#
loop_
_entity_poly.entity_id
_entity_poly.type
_entity_poly.pdbx_seq_one_letter_code
_entity_poly.pdbx_strand_id
1 'polypeptide(L)'
;MFPLNGEYNSCQISASEDIIIIIDGRVLIQGVWKGFEALMQHYPQARRIWLTRRDIGKLYPPGCDRDPDIDPDLARPVFIEHFIKYACANDVAVGELAPLTKKEEELLWHFLYKKSMSQIACSYGISRKTLYIHRLRICRKYGFKRFFHLLFIYQRSRHMFASKICHVDKNADQA
;
A
#
# COMPACT_ATOMS: atom_id res chain seq x y z
N MET A 1 -15.62 -35.02 4.93
CA MET A 1 -14.91 -35.39 3.68
C MET A 1 -15.77 -34.85 2.55
N PHE A 2 -15.44 -33.68 2.03
CA PHE A 2 -16.21 -33.04 0.96
C PHE A 2 -15.76 -33.61 -0.39
N PRO A 3 -16.67 -33.89 -1.34
CA PRO A 3 -16.28 -34.37 -2.64
C PRO A 3 -15.57 -33.24 -3.40
N LEU A 4 -14.27 -33.44 -3.60
CA LEU A 4 -13.49 -32.80 -4.66
C LEU A 4 -13.95 -33.46 -5.96
N ASN A 5 -14.91 -32.88 -6.66
CA ASN A 5 -15.22 -33.09 -8.09
C ASN A 5 -16.44 -32.24 -8.45
N GLY A 6 -16.30 -30.93 -8.29
CA GLY A 6 -17.05 -29.99 -9.10
C GLY A 6 -16.03 -29.36 -10.02
N GLU A 7 -16.11 -29.67 -11.31
CA GLU A 7 -15.48 -28.84 -12.33
C GLU A 7 -15.96 -27.42 -12.08
N TYR A 8 -15.12 -26.61 -11.43
CA TYR A 8 -15.30 -25.18 -11.47
C TYR A 8 -15.20 -24.87 -12.95
N ASN A 9 -16.36 -24.62 -13.57
CA ASN A 9 -16.45 -23.95 -14.86
C ASN A 9 -15.46 -22.79 -14.77
N SER A 10 -14.28 -22.97 -15.35
CA SER A 10 -13.34 -21.90 -15.57
C SER A 10 -14.13 -20.99 -16.48
N CYS A 11 -14.77 -19.98 -15.88
CA CYS A 11 -15.39 -18.92 -16.62
C CYS A 11 -14.22 -18.33 -17.39
N GLN A 12 -14.02 -18.79 -18.62
CA GLN A 12 -13.19 -18.12 -19.59
C GLN A 12 -13.93 -16.81 -19.79
N ILE A 13 -13.62 -15.85 -18.92
CA ILE A 13 -13.92 -14.44 -19.12
C ILE A 13 -13.10 -14.12 -20.37
N SER A 14 -13.72 -14.39 -21.52
CA SER A 14 -13.17 -14.30 -22.85
C SER A 14 -12.59 -12.90 -23.00
N ALA A 15 -11.27 -12.81 -23.18
CA ALA A 15 -10.46 -11.67 -23.64
C ALA A 15 -11.15 -10.28 -23.71
N SER A 16 -11.90 -9.92 -22.67
CA SER A 16 -12.61 -8.66 -22.59
C SER A 16 -11.59 -7.69 -22.05
N GLU A 17 -11.28 -6.68 -22.84
CA GLU A 17 -10.27 -5.68 -22.49
C GLU A 17 -10.72 -4.80 -21.31
N ASP A 18 -12.00 -4.84 -20.96
CA ASP A 18 -12.65 -3.98 -19.96
C ASP A 18 -12.94 -4.69 -18.63
N ILE A 19 -11.99 -5.48 -18.12
CA ILE A 19 -12.12 -6.10 -16.81
C ILE A 19 -11.77 -5.10 -15.71
N ILE A 20 -12.67 -4.95 -14.73
CA ILE A 20 -12.40 -4.18 -13.51
C ILE A 20 -12.28 -5.15 -12.33
N ILE A 21 -11.16 -5.05 -11.61
CA ILE A 21 -10.86 -5.82 -10.41
C ILE A 21 -10.91 -4.89 -9.21
N ILE A 22 -11.80 -5.19 -8.27
CA ILE A 22 -11.88 -4.50 -6.98
C ILE A 22 -11.12 -5.32 -5.95
N ILE A 23 -10.15 -4.71 -5.28
CA ILE A 23 -9.25 -5.38 -4.34
C ILE A 23 -9.45 -4.80 -2.94
N ASP A 24 -9.91 -5.60 -1.98
CA ASP A 24 -9.89 -5.14 -0.58
C ASP A 24 -8.43 -5.09 -0.09
N GLY A 25 -7.98 -3.89 0.31
CA GLY A 25 -6.64 -3.66 0.82
C GLY A 25 -6.28 -4.52 2.04
N ARG A 26 -7.25 -5.10 2.75
CA ARG A 26 -6.98 -6.07 3.83
C ARG A 26 -6.18 -7.29 3.38
N VAL A 27 -6.12 -7.59 2.07
CA VAL A 27 -5.18 -8.59 1.55
C VAL A 27 -3.72 -8.29 1.97
N LEU A 28 -3.37 -7.00 2.15
CA LEU A 28 -2.08 -6.53 2.65
C LEU A 28 -1.75 -7.06 4.06
N ILE A 29 -2.75 -7.35 4.89
CA ILE A 29 -2.56 -7.83 6.27
C ILE A 29 -1.93 -9.22 6.29
N GLN A 30 -2.27 -10.09 5.34
CA GLN A 30 -1.76 -11.46 5.35
C GLN A 30 -0.30 -11.52 4.93
N GLY A 31 0.17 -10.55 4.13
CA GLY A 31 1.53 -10.55 3.58
C GLY A 31 1.79 -11.67 2.57
N VAL A 32 0.75 -12.42 2.18
CA VAL A 32 0.81 -13.51 1.20
C VAL A 32 0.14 -13.04 -0.08
N TRP A 33 0.94 -12.87 -1.13
CA TRP A 33 0.56 -12.20 -2.37
C TRP A 33 0.24 -13.12 -3.53
N LYS A 34 0.41 -14.43 -3.36
CA LYS A 34 0.26 -15.42 -4.45
C LYS A 34 -1.06 -15.31 -5.21
N GLY A 35 -2.16 -15.05 -4.50
CA GLY A 35 -3.48 -14.87 -5.13
C GLY A 35 -3.57 -13.58 -5.94
N PHE A 36 -3.01 -12.48 -5.43
CA PHE A 36 -2.90 -11.23 -6.17
C PHE A 36 -2.00 -11.38 -7.39
N GLU A 37 -0.81 -11.97 -7.23
CA GLU A 37 0.14 -12.21 -8.32
C GLU A 37 -0.47 -13.08 -9.43
N ALA A 38 -1.15 -14.18 -9.07
CA ALA A 38 -1.85 -15.03 -10.02
C ALA A 38 -2.96 -14.27 -10.76
N LEU A 39 -3.73 -13.45 -10.04
CA LEU A 39 -4.77 -12.62 -10.63
C LEU A 39 -4.21 -11.60 -11.61
N MET A 40 -3.08 -10.96 -11.28
CA MET A 40 -2.41 -9.99 -12.14
C MET A 40 -1.75 -10.63 -13.36
N GLN A 41 -1.24 -11.86 -13.24
CA GLN A 41 -0.72 -12.63 -14.36
C GLN A 41 -1.83 -13.03 -15.34
N HIS A 42 -3.01 -13.38 -14.82
CA HIS A 42 -4.13 -13.81 -15.65
C HIS A 42 -4.86 -12.63 -16.30
N TYR A 43 -4.91 -11.46 -15.64
CA TYR A 43 -5.56 -10.25 -16.15
C TYR A 43 -4.62 -9.03 -16.11
N PRO A 44 -3.56 -9.01 -16.93
CA PRO A 44 -2.55 -7.95 -16.88
C PRO A 44 -3.09 -6.58 -17.29
N GLN A 45 -4.11 -6.54 -18.15
CA GLN A 45 -4.74 -5.31 -18.64
C GLN A 45 -5.95 -4.87 -17.80
N ALA A 46 -6.34 -5.64 -16.79
CA ALA A 46 -7.49 -5.28 -15.98
C ALA A 46 -7.24 -3.97 -15.22
N ARG A 47 -8.25 -3.10 -15.23
CA ARG A 47 -8.31 -1.92 -14.37
C ARG A 47 -8.47 -2.37 -12.93
N ARG A 48 -7.71 -1.76 -12.02
CA ARG A 48 -7.72 -2.11 -10.59
C ARG A 48 -8.25 -0.95 -9.78
N ILE A 49 -9.07 -1.26 -8.79
CA ILE A 49 -9.55 -0.29 -7.80
C ILE A 49 -9.31 -0.88 -6.41
N TRP A 50 -8.55 -0.19 -5.57
CA TRP A 50 -8.25 -0.59 -4.21
C TRP A 50 -9.30 -0.08 -3.24
N LEU A 51 -9.80 -0.94 -2.35
CA LEU A 51 -10.57 -0.50 -1.18
C LEU A 51 -9.59 -0.25 -0.04
N THR A 52 -9.24 1.00 0.19
CA THR A 52 -8.17 1.39 1.09
C THR A 52 -8.70 2.12 2.32
N ARG A 53 -8.48 1.49 3.47
CA ARG A 53 -8.81 2.04 4.79
C ARG A 53 -7.56 2.61 5.44
N ARG A 54 -7.75 3.52 6.40
CA ARG A 54 -6.62 4.18 7.10
C ARG A 54 -5.80 3.25 8.00
N ASP A 55 -6.29 2.06 8.32
CA ASP A 55 -5.53 1.02 9.03
C ASP A 55 -4.65 0.19 8.09
N ILE A 56 -4.89 0.26 6.78
CA ILE A 56 -4.10 -0.42 5.75
C ILE A 56 -3.14 0.53 5.04
N GLY A 57 -3.55 1.79 4.86
CA GLY A 57 -2.78 2.79 4.13
C GLY A 57 -2.52 2.43 2.67
N LYS A 58 -1.68 3.23 2.03
CA LYS A 58 -1.37 3.19 0.60
C LYS A 58 0.06 2.68 0.39
N LEU A 59 0.30 1.42 0.76
CA LEU A 59 1.53 0.69 0.41
C LEU A 59 1.15 -0.41 -0.58
N TYR A 60 1.09 -0.07 -1.86
CA TYR A 60 0.71 -1.03 -2.90
C TYR A 60 1.94 -1.71 -3.53
N PRO A 61 1.80 -2.91 -4.10
CA PRO A 61 2.86 -3.56 -4.86
C PRO A 61 3.46 -2.64 -5.95
N PRO A 62 4.71 -2.90 -6.40
CA PRO A 62 5.29 -2.21 -7.55
C PRO A 62 4.33 -2.23 -8.76
N GLY A 63 4.20 -1.09 -9.44
CA GLY A 63 3.29 -0.94 -10.59
C GLY A 63 1.84 -0.60 -10.23
N CYS A 64 1.45 -0.61 -8.95
CA CYS A 64 0.10 -0.29 -8.49
C CYS A 64 -0.04 1.11 -7.87
N ASP A 65 1.03 1.92 -7.88
CA ASP A 65 1.05 3.23 -7.19
C ASP A 65 0.07 4.25 -7.77
N ARG A 66 -0.35 4.05 -9.02
CA ARG A 66 -1.30 4.89 -9.74
C ARG A 66 -2.70 4.30 -9.79
N ASP A 67 -2.91 3.12 -9.21
CA ASP A 67 -4.23 2.51 -9.18
C ASP A 67 -5.16 3.34 -8.28
N PRO A 68 -6.43 3.56 -8.67
CA PRO A 68 -7.40 4.29 -7.86
C PRO A 68 -7.67 3.56 -6.55
N ASP A 69 -7.87 4.35 -5.49
CA ASP A 69 -8.31 3.84 -4.20
C ASP A 69 -9.56 4.56 -3.70
N ILE A 70 -10.44 3.79 -3.07
CA ILE A 70 -11.69 4.27 -2.49
C ILE A 70 -11.69 3.85 -1.02
N ASP A 71 -12.00 4.78 -0.13
CA ASP A 71 -12.27 4.45 1.26
C ASP A 71 -13.67 3.79 1.35
N PRO A 72 -13.75 2.48 1.69
CA PRO A 72 -15.04 1.78 1.74
C PRO A 72 -15.93 2.26 2.89
N ASP A 73 -15.40 3.06 3.82
CA ASP A 73 -16.16 3.61 4.94
C ASP A 73 -16.81 4.97 4.58
N LEU A 74 -16.69 5.43 3.33
CA LEU A 74 -17.40 6.61 2.82
C LEU A 74 -18.92 6.41 2.86
N ALA A 75 -19.66 7.52 2.97
CA ALA A 75 -21.11 7.49 2.85
C ALA A 75 -21.50 6.90 1.48
N ARG A 76 -22.53 6.03 1.46
CA ARG A 76 -22.92 5.26 0.27
C ARG A 76 -23.02 6.08 -1.02
N PRO A 77 -23.63 7.29 -1.05
CA PRO A 77 -23.69 8.09 -2.27
C PRO A 77 -22.31 8.49 -2.79
N VAL A 78 -21.41 8.90 -1.89
CA VAL A 78 -20.04 9.30 -2.21
C VAL A 78 -19.21 8.11 -2.67
N PHE A 79 -19.38 6.95 -2.04
CA PHE A 79 -18.73 5.72 -2.46
C PHE A 79 -19.13 5.34 -3.90
N ILE A 80 -20.43 5.39 -4.22
CA ILE A 80 -20.94 5.06 -5.56
C ILE A 80 -20.42 6.07 -6.58
N GLU A 81 -20.43 7.36 -6.28
CA GLU A 81 -19.88 8.41 -7.15
C GLU A 81 -18.40 8.16 -7.46
N HIS A 82 -17.59 7.91 -6.42
CA HIS A 82 -16.17 7.59 -6.59
C HIS A 82 -15.98 6.31 -7.40
N PHE A 83 -16.77 5.27 -7.11
CA PHE A 83 -16.68 4.00 -7.83
C PHE A 83 -16.99 4.18 -9.31
N ILE A 84 -18.09 4.85 -9.67
CA ILE A 84 -18.45 5.14 -11.07
C ILE A 84 -17.35 5.96 -11.73
N LYS A 85 -16.84 7.00 -11.07
CA LYS A 85 -15.74 7.82 -11.58
C LYS A 85 -14.52 6.98 -11.95
N TYR A 86 -14.07 6.09 -11.06
CA TYR A 86 -12.88 5.26 -11.31
C TYR A 86 -13.16 4.09 -12.25
N ALA A 87 -14.37 3.52 -12.21
CA ALA A 87 -14.77 2.41 -13.06
C ALA A 87 -14.97 2.83 -14.52
N CYS A 88 -15.42 4.07 -14.78
CA CYS A 88 -15.79 4.52 -16.13
C CYS A 88 -14.77 5.45 -16.80
N ALA A 89 -13.78 5.98 -16.07
CA ALA A 89 -12.84 6.91 -16.66
C ALA A 89 -11.60 6.22 -17.26
N ASN A 90 -11.20 6.68 -18.44
CA ASN A 90 -10.06 6.14 -19.20
C ASN A 90 -8.71 6.61 -18.66
N ASP A 91 -8.67 7.81 -18.07
CA ASP A 91 -7.49 8.38 -17.41
C ASP A 91 -7.94 9.11 -16.14
N VAL A 92 -7.97 8.40 -15.02
CA VAL A 92 -8.04 9.08 -13.72
C VAL A 92 -6.63 9.23 -13.22
N ALA A 93 -6.13 10.46 -13.22
CA ALA A 93 -5.00 10.82 -12.37
C ALA A 93 -5.43 10.61 -10.92
N VAL A 94 -5.06 9.47 -10.35
CA VAL A 94 -5.25 9.16 -8.95
C VAL A 94 -4.25 9.98 -8.17
N GLY A 95 -4.72 10.64 -7.11
CA GLY A 95 -3.91 11.54 -6.30
C GLY A 95 -2.59 10.88 -5.93
N GLU A 96 -1.51 11.34 -6.55
CA GLU A 96 -0.16 10.83 -6.29
C GLU A 96 0.09 10.90 -4.79
N LEU A 97 0.67 9.84 -4.23
CA LEU A 97 1.15 9.88 -2.86
C LEU A 97 2.06 11.08 -2.73
N ALA A 98 1.73 11.99 -1.82
CA ALA A 98 2.59 13.13 -1.55
C ALA A 98 3.99 12.59 -1.20
N PRO A 99 5.02 12.94 -1.98
CA PRO A 99 6.34 12.34 -1.84
C PRO A 99 6.90 12.65 -0.45
N LEU A 100 7.63 11.70 0.12
CA LEU A 100 8.40 11.96 1.34
C LEU A 100 9.49 12.99 1.03
N THR A 101 9.82 13.83 2.01
CA THR A 101 11.06 14.62 1.93
C THR A 101 12.25 13.71 2.20
N LYS A 102 13.47 14.08 1.74
CA LYS A 102 14.71 13.34 2.07
C LYS A 102 14.84 13.04 3.56
N LYS A 103 14.47 13.98 4.42
CA LYS A 103 14.51 13.80 5.87
C LYS A 103 13.48 12.78 6.37
N GLU A 104 12.30 12.75 5.78
CA GLU A 104 11.26 11.79 6.12
C GLU A 104 11.61 10.38 5.64
N GLU A 105 12.26 10.23 4.48
CA GLU A 105 12.80 8.95 4.01
C GLU A 105 13.86 8.40 4.98
N GLU A 106 14.86 9.21 5.30
CA GLU A 106 15.91 8.88 6.28
C GLU A 106 15.32 8.48 7.65
N LEU A 107 14.35 9.24 8.16
CA LEU A 107 13.72 8.92 9.45
C LEU A 107 12.83 7.68 9.37
N LEU A 108 12.12 7.47 8.26
CA LEU A 108 11.29 6.28 8.03
C LEU A 108 12.13 5.02 8.20
N TRP A 109 13.34 4.99 7.66
CA TRP A 109 14.27 3.88 7.86
C TRP A 109 14.48 3.53 9.31
N HIS A 110 14.87 4.51 10.12
CA HIS A 110 15.12 4.26 11.52
C HIS A 110 13.87 3.80 12.27
N PHE A 111 12.70 4.32 11.90
CA PHE A 111 11.45 3.88 12.49
C PHE A 111 11.09 2.44 12.11
N LEU A 112 11.37 2.01 10.88
CA LEU A 112 11.07 0.65 10.41
C LEU A 112 12.02 -0.41 11.01
N TYR A 113 13.29 -0.07 11.20
CA TYR A 113 14.31 -0.95 11.77
C TYR A 113 14.37 -0.88 13.32
N LYS A 114 13.24 -0.52 13.95
CA LYS A 114 13.00 -0.60 15.39
C LYS A 114 13.96 0.22 16.27
N LYS A 115 14.63 1.26 15.75
CA LYS A 115 15.30 2.22 16.64
C LYS A 115 14.24 2.94 17.47
N SER A 116 14.44 3.01 18.79
CA SER A 116 13.53 3.73 19.67
C SER A 116 13.56 5.23 19.35
N MET A 117 12.46 5.93 19.65
CA MET A 117 12.38 7.39 19.48
C MET A 117 13.51 8.12 20.21
N SER A 118 13.97 7.61 21.36
CA SER A 118 15.06 8.20 22.14
C SER A 118 16.41 8.03 21.44
N GLN A 119 16.68 6.85 20.87
CA GLN A 119 17.91 6.60 20.12
C GLN A 119 18.00 7.50 18.88
N ILE A 120 16.89 7.62 18.14
CA ILE A 120 16.85 8.49 16.95
C ILE A 120 17.04 9.96 17.37
N ALA A 121 16.35 10.41 18.42
CA ALA A 121 16.47 11.78 18.93
C ALA A 121 17.92 12.13 19.28
N CYS A 122 18.59 11.22 19.99
CA CYS A 122 19.99 11.36 20.37
C CYS A 122 20.91 11.42 19.14
N SER A 123 20.76 10.48 18.18
CA SER A 123 21.64 10.40 17.00
C SER A 123 21.53 11.61 16.07
N TYR A 124 20.36 12.25 16.02
CA TYR A 124 20.10 13.37 15.10
C TYR A 124 20.09 14.73 15.80
N GLY A 125 20.28 14.79 17.13
CA GLY A 125 20.20 16.04 17.88
C GLY A 125 18.82 16.73 17.80
N ILE A 126 17.73 15.97 17.62
CA ILE A 126 16.37 16.51 17.46
C ILE A 126 15.46 16.10 18.60
N SER A 127 14.52 16.99 18.94
CA SER A 127 13.57 16.71 20.01
C SER A 127 12.64 15.53 19.68
N ARG A 128 12.22 14.77 20.69
CA ARG A 128 11.23 13.69 20.53
C ARG A 128 9.90 14.19 19.96
N LYS A 129 9.51 15.43 20.27
CA LYS A 129 8.30 16.08 19.73
C LYS A 129 8.43 16.28 18.21
N THR A 130 9.58 16.75 17.75
CA THR A 130 9.88 16.92 16.31
C THR A 130 9.84 15.58 15.58
N LEU A 131 10.46 14.54 16.15
CA LEU A 131 10.39 13.19 15.58
C LEU A 131 8.97 12.64 15.49
N TYR A 132 8.15 12.90 16.51
CA TYR A 132 6.76 12.46 16.51
C TYR A 132 5.97 13.14 15.38
N ILE A 133 6.22 14.43 15.14
CA ILE A 133 5.63 15.18 14.02
C ILE A 133 6.06 14.58 12.68
N HIS A 134 7.34 14.26 12.47
CA HIS A 134 7.79 13.58 11.25
C HIS A 134 7.09 12.23 11.06
N ARG A 135 7.01 11.43 12.12
CA ARG A 135 6.32 10.13 12.08
C ARG A 135 4.85 10.28 11.69
N LEU A 136 4.15 11.30 12.20
CA LEU A 136 2.77 11.60 11.82
C LEU A 136 2.65 12.04 10.36
N ARG A 137 3.57 12.88 9.87
CA ARG A 137 3.60 13.34 8.47
C ARG A 137 3.78 12.16 7.52
N ILE A 138 4.73 11.27 7.82
CA ILE A 138 4.96 10.04 7.07
C ILE A 138 3.68 9.18 7.02
N CYS A 139 3.02 8.97 8.16
CA CYS A 139 1.75 8.22 8.19
C CYS A 139 0.71 8.85 7.27
N ARG A 140 0.52 10.17 7.33
CA ARG A 140 -0.45 10.89 6.49
C ARG A 140 -0.15 10.74 5.01
N LYS A 141 1.13 10.85 4.61
CA LYS A 141 1.55 10.70 3.21
C LYS A 141 1.24 9.31 2.66
N TYR A 142 1.43 8.27 3.46
CA TYR A 142 1.03 6.90 3.12
C TYR A 142 -0.43 6.56 3.49
N GLY A 143 -1.28 7.53 3.86
CA GLY A 143 -2.68 7.27 4.19
C GLY A 143 -2.96 6.46 5.48
N PHE A 144 -1.96 6.29 6.36
CA PHE A 144 -2.12 5.58 7.62
C PHE A 144 -2.68 6.47 8.75
N LYS A 145 -3.59 5.91 9.54
CA LYS A 145 -4.12 6.51 10.78
C LYS A 145 -3.05 6.61 11.87
N ARG A 146 -2.24 5.56 12.01
CA ARG A 146 -1.23 5.43 13.07
C ARG A 146 -0.01 4.71 12.54
N PHE A 147 1.17 5.02 13.10
CA PHE A 147 2.43 4.43 12.66
C PHE A 147 2.53 2.92 12.85
N PHE A 148 1.87 2.37 13.87
CA PHE A 148 1.91 0.93 14.11
C PHE A 148 1.27 0.14 12.96
N HIS A 149 0.25 0.69 12.29
CA HIS A 149 -0.33 0.09 11.10
C HIS A 149 0.69 0.04 9.95
N LEU A 150 1.38 1.15 9.69
CA LEU A 150 2.44 1.21 8.68
C LEU A 150 3.51 0.17 8.96
N LEU A 151 4.01 0.14 10.20
CA LEU A 151 5.04 -0.81 10.62
C LEU A 151 4.58 -2.26 10.45
N PHE A 152 3.33 -2.55 10.81
CA PHE A 152 2.75 -3.89 10.72
C PHE A 152 2.63 -4.36 9.26
N ILE A 153 2.08 -3.53 8.37
CA ILE A 153 1.98 -3.84 6.93
C ILE A 153 3.37 -3.98 6.31
N TYR A 154 4.30 -3.06 6.63
CA TYR A 154 5.67 -3.12 6.13
C TYR A 154 6.38 -4.42 6.54
N GLN A 155 6.27 -4.84 7.80
CA GLN A 155 6.93 -6.05 8.28
C GLN A 155 6.45 -7.32 7.57
N ARG A 156 5.17 -7.40 7.24
CA ARG A 156 4.59 -8.56 6.55
C ARG A 156 4.84 -8.58 5.05
N SER A 157 5.01 -7.42 4.45
CA SER A 157 5.19 -7.25 3.02
C SER A 157 6.57 -6.69 2.66
N ARG A 158 7.57 -6.88 3.54
CA ARG A 158 8.91 -6.31 3.39
C ARG A 158 9.55 -6.69 2.06
N HIS A 159 9.35 -7.92 1.60
CA HIS A 159 9.87 -8.43 0.32
C HIS A 159 9.33 -7.64 -0.89
N MET A 160 8.11 -7.11 -0.80
CA MET A 160 7.47 -6.33 -1.87
C MET A 160 7.85 -4.85 -1.84
N PHE A 161 8.10 -4.30 -0.66
CA PHE A 161 8.36 -2.87 -0.46
C PHE A 161 9.83 -2.54 -0.23
N ALA A 162 10.71 -3.55 -0.24
CA ALA A 162 12.13 -3.36 -0.10
C ALA A 162 12.62 -2.30 -1.09
N SER A 163 12.37 -2.44 -2.39
CA SER A 163 12.82 -1.45 -3.39
C SER A 163 12.22 -0.05 -3.24
N LYS A 164 10.95 0.07 -2.82
CA LYS A 164 10.26 1.37 -2.68
C LYS A 164 10.72 2.18 -1.48
N ILE A 165 11.15 1.49 -0.42
CA ILE A 165 11.59 2.14 0.80
C ILE A 165 13.13 2.21 0.79
N CYS A 166 13.84 1.23 0.17
CA CYS A 166 15.30 1.11 -0.13
C CYS A 166 15.90 2.18 -1.06
N HIS A 167 15.90 3.45 -0.65
CA HIS A 167 16.83 4.45 -1.19
C HIS A 167 17.63 5.16 -0.09
N VAL A 168 18.30 4.41 0.80
CA VAL A 168 19.44 4.97 1.56
C VAL A 168 20.56 3.94 1.63
N ASP A 169 21.72 4.39 1.19
CA ASP A 169 23.02 3.77 0.92
C ASP A 169 23.36 2.40 1.54
N LYS A 170 23.83 1.51 0.65
CA LYS A 170 24.63 0.30 0.97
C LYS A 170 25.95 0.58 1.71
N ASN A 171 26.20 1.83 2.13
CA ASN A 171 27.45 2.26 2.75
C ASN A 171 27.37 2.39 4.28
N ALA A 172 26.19 2.22 4.88
CA ALA A 172 26.02 2.35 6.34
C ALA A 172 26.37 1.06 7.13
N ASP A 173 26.61 -0.06 6.44
CA ASP A 173 27.00 -1.35 7.06
C ASP A 173 28.53 -1.57 7.10
N GLN A 174 29.33 -0.54 6.82
CA GLN A 174 30.82 -0.61 6.84
C GLN A 174 31.50 0.44 7.76
N ALA A 175 30.79 1.01 8.74
CA ALA A 175 31.38 1.94 9.71
C ALA A 175 31.20 1.47 11.16
#